data_AF-A0A497G5V2-F1
#
_entry.id   AF-A0A497G5V2-F1
#
_cell.length_a   1.000
_cell.length_b   1.000
_cell.length_c   1.000
_cell.angle_alpha   90.00
_cell.angle_beta   90.00
_cell.angle_gamma   90.00
#
_symmetry.space_group_name_H-M   'P 1'
#
loop_
_entity.id
_entity.type
_entity.pdbx_description
1 polymer ?
#
loop_
_entity_poly.entity_id
_entity_poly.type
_entity_poly.pdbx_seq_one_letter_code
_entity_poly.pdbx_strand_id
1 'polypeptide(L)'
;MALQSIKLLNTAKENITKLLTGMSGAYSYKGIGVGNSDTAADETQDHLLGDETNFKDGNMSVFKNANNSYIAQWNSTWVYDDLPSNAISEAAVSMNASNGTTTCLLRCTFDTIYLDADSSFSLILQVSPTQG
;
A
#
# COMPACT_ATOMS: atom_id res chain seq x y z
N MET A 1 4.87 -16.21 -5.63
CA MET A 1 4.42 -14.82 -5.65
C MET A 1 5.27 -14.05 -6.64
N ALA A 2 4.74 -13.82 -7.83
CA ALA A 2 5.24 -12.80 -8.72
C ALA A 2 4.44 -11.52 -8.48
N LEU A 3 5.12 -10.39 -8.39
CA LEU A 3 4.47 -9.08 -8.47
C LEU A 3 3.93 -8.93 -9.89
N GLN A 4 2.63 -8.68 -10.05
CA GLN A 4 2.01 -8.57 -11.37
C GLN A 4 2.07 -7.14 -11.89
N SER A 5 1.73 -6.16 -11.04
CA SER A 5 1.82 -4.74 -11.40
C SER A 5 2.01 -3.85 -10.17
N ILE A 6 2.71 -2.74 -10.34
CA ILE A 6 2.84 -1.69 -9.31
C ILE A 6 2.84 -0.32 -9.98
N LYS A 7 2.05 0.62 -9.44
CA LYS A 7 2.03 2.02 -9.87
C LYS A 7 1.98 2.97 -8.68
N LEU A 8 2.67 4.11 -8.85
CA LEU A 8 2.44 5.29 -8.02
C LEU A 8 1.26 6.05 -8.62
N LEU A 9 0.22 6.25 -7.81
CA LEU A 9 -0.99 6.95 -8.23
C LEU A 9 -0.70 8.45 -8.40
N ASN A 10 -1.53 9.17 -9.15
CA ASN A 10 -1.32 10.61 -9.37
C ASN A 10 -1.23 11.39 -8.04
N THR A 11 -2.09 11.04 -7.07
CA THR A 11 -2.06 11.57 -5.71
C THR A 11 -0.72 11.33 -5.01
N ALA A 12 -0.06 10.20 -5.26
CA ALA A 12 1.28 9.95 -4.72
C ALA A 12 2.38 10.77 -5.35
N LYS A 13 2.33 11.02 -6.65
CA LYS A 13 3.35 11.84 -7.31
C LYS A 13 3.36 13.24 -6.68
N GLU A 14 2.18 13.81 -6.45
CA GLU A 14 2.03 15.10 -5.77
C GLU A 14 2.46 15.02 -4.29
N ASN A 15 2.10 13.95 -3.58
CA ASN A 15 2.39 13.85 -2.16
C ASN A 15 3.82 13.41 -1.82
N ILE A 16 4.50 12.68 -2.70
CA ILE A 16 5.96 12.43 -2.62
C ILE A 16 6.70 13.76 -2.68
N THR A 17 6.29 14.69 -3.56
CA THR A 17 6.87 16.04 -3.60
C THR A 17 6.65 16.76 -2.27
N LYS A 18 5.46 16.69 -1.66
CA LYS A 18 5.16 17.32 -0.36
C LYS A 18 5.90 16.67 0.82
N LEU A 19 6.08 15.34 0.79
CA LEU A 19 6.84 14.58 1.77
C LEU A 19 8.35 14.92 1.70
N LEU A 20 8.88 15.12 0.48
CA LEU A 20 10.27 15.48 0.24
C LEU A 20 10.58 16.96 0.50
N THR A 21 9.62 17.87 0.33
CA THR A 21 9.79 19.32 0.61
C THR A 21 9.50 19.70 2.07
N GLY A 22 9.09 18.74 2.92
CA GLY A 22 8.85 18.98 4.35
C GLY A 22 7.60 19.80 4.65
N MET A 23 6.64 19.91 3.73
CA MET A 23 5.37 20.59 3.98
C MET A 23 4.44 19.70 4.83
N SER A 24 4.55 19.92 6.15
CA SER A 24 3.86 19.30 7.28
C SER A 24 2.33 19.07 7.14
N GLY A 25 1.87 17.98 7.75
CA GLY A 25 0.60 17.96 8.52
C GLY A 25 -0.50 17.04 7.99
N ALA A 26 -1.00 17.32 6.79
CA ALA A 26 -2.21 16.70 6.25
C ALA A 26 -1.95 15.59 5.21
N TYR A 27 -0.69 15.25 4.92
CA TYR A 27 -0.33 14.27 3.88
C TYR A 27 0.47 13.09 4.44
N SER A 28 0.24 12.76 5.72
CA SER A 28 0.79 11.54 6.32
C SER A 28 -0.01 10.34 5.81
N TYR A 29 0.58 9.56 4.91
CA TYR A 29 0.04 8.26 4.56
C TYR A 29 0.30 7.29 5.70
N LYS A 30 -0.71 7.03 6.52
CA LYS A 30 -0.57 6.22 7.74
C LYS A 30 -1.14 4.82 7.62
N GLY A 31 -2.00 4.59 6.63
CA GLY A 31 -2.64 3.30 6.43
C GLY A 31 -1.91 2.42 5.43
N ILE A 32 -2.14 1.12 5.56
CA ILE A 32 -1.85 0.12 4.55
C ILE A 32 -3.05 -0.80 4.47
N GLY A 33 -3.44 -1.19 3.26
CA GLY A 33 -4.61 -2.04 3.05
C GLY A 33 -4.39 -3.11 2.01
N VAL A 34 -5.25 -4.12 2.07
CA VAL A 34 -5.35 -5.18 1.08
C VAL A 34 -6.77 -5.33 0.57
N GLY A 35 -6.90 -5.85 -0.63
CA GLY A 35 -8.16 -6.19 -1.26
C GLY A 35 -8.04 -7.42 -2.14
N ASN A 36 -9.17 -7.81 -2.75
CA ASN A 36 -9.29 -9.03 -3.53
C ASN A 36 -9.30 -8.81 -5.06
N SER A 37 -9.14 -7.57 -5.56
CA SER A 37 -9.10 -7.32 -7.00
C SER A 37 -7.78 -7.75 -7.64
N ASP A 38 -7.87 -8.37 -8.81
CA ASP A 38 -6.75 -8.71 -9.70
C ASP A 38 -6.55 -7.67 -10.82
N THR A 39 -7.40 -6.64 -10.87
CA THR A 39 -7.34 -5.60 -11.91
C THR A 39 -6.02 -4.86 -11.82
N ALA A 40 -5.26 -4.82 -12.92
CA ALA A 40 -3.95 -4.17 -12.98
C ALA A 40 -3.98 -2.72 -12.42
N ALA A 41 -2.90 -2.33 -11.73
CA ALA A 41 -2.77 -0.99 -11.18
C ALA A 41 -2.63 0.04 -12.30
N ASP A 42 -3.42 1.11 -12.20
CA ASP A 42 -3.41 2.25 -13.11
C ASP A 42 -3.21 3.56 -12.33
N GLU A 43 -2.57 4.56 -12.95
CA GLU A 43 -2.25 5.83 -12.29
C GLU A 43 -3.48 6.70 -11.98
N THR A 44 -4.61 6.48 -12.67
CA THR A 44 -5.87 7.18 -12.43
C THR A 44 -6.68 6.59 -11.28
N GLN A 45 -6.31 5.40 -10.79
CA GLN A 45 -6.94 4.80 -9.62
C GLN A 45 -6.49 5.57 -8.37
N ASP A 46 -7.35 5.65 -7.37
CA ASP A 46 -7.09 6.34 -6.10
C ASP A 46 -7.33 5.44 -4.87
N HIS A 47 -7.79 4.21 -5.06
CA HIS A 47 -8.07 3.22 -4.02
C HIS A 47 -7.90 1.76 -4.48
N LEU A 48 -8.04 0.83 -3.53
CA LEU A 48 -8.18 -0.60 -3.79
C LEU A 48 -9.50 -0.84 -4.55
N LEU A 49 -9.50 -1.75 -5.53
CA LEU A 49 -10.65 -1.97 -6.40
C LEU A 49 -11.50 -3.18 -6.03
N GLY A 50 -11.06 -3.96 -5.04
CA GLY A 50 -11.75 -5.14 -4.57
C GLY A 50 -13.09 -4.80 -3.94
N ASP A 51 -14.05 -5.71 -4.10
CA ASP A 51 -15.33 -5.66 -3.41
C ASP A 51 -15.15 -5.90 -1.89
N GLU A 52 -14.00 -6.44 -1.50
CA GLU A 52 -13.58 -6.60 -0.11
C GLU A 52 -12.27 -5.86 0.12
N THR A 53 -12.23 -5.02 1.16
CA THR A 53 -11.01 -4.31 1.56
C THR A 53 -10.82 -4.34 3.07
N ASN A 54 -9.55 -4.37 3.48
CA ASN A 54 -9.16 -4.30 4.88
C ASN A 54 -7.94 -3.39 5.01
N PHE A 55 -8.12 -2.26 5.71
CA PHE A 55 -7.06 -1.32 6.02
C PHE A 55 -6.68 -1.39 7.50
N LYS A 56 -5.38 -1.25 7.75
CA LYS A 56 -4.77 -1.22 9.08
C LYS A 56 -3.82 -0.03 9.17
N ASP A 57 -3.51 0.38 10.39
CA ASP A 57 -2.41 1.32 10.59
C ASP A 57 -1.11 0.66 10.10
N GLY A 58 -0.43 1.32 9.18
CA GLY A 58 0.87 0.89 8.70
C GLY A 58 1.94 1.21 9.73
N ASN A 59 2.75 0.23 10.09
CA ASN A 59 3.94 0.46 10.90
C ASN A 59 5.00 1.19 10.04
N MET A 60 4.89 2.50 10.01
CA MET A 60 5.68 3.36 9.14
C MET A 60 7.10 3.55 9.65
N SER A 61 8.05 3.62 8.73
CA SER A 61 9.39 4.11 9.05
C SER A 61 10.05 4.78 7.85
N VAL A 62 11.01 5.64 8.15
CA VAL A 62 11.83 6.35 7.16
C VAL A 62 13.30 6.14 7.49
N PHE A 63 14.08 5.72 6.50
CA PHE A 63 15.52 5.48 6.66
C PHE A 63 16.26 5.71 5.35
N LYS A 64 17.60 5.78 5.40
CA LYS A 64 18.44 5.76 4.20
C LYS A 64 18.93 4.34 3.95
N ASN A 65 18.82 3.85 2.72
CA ASN A 65 19.43 2.58 2.35
C ASN A 65 20.96 2.73 2.16
N ALA A 66 21.64 1.62 1.86
CA ALA A 66 23.09 1.59 1.64
C ALA A 66 23.58 2.53 0.51
N ASN A 67 22.69 2.91 -0.41
CA ASN A 67 22.97 3.83 -1.53
C ASN A 67 22.62 5.29 -1.19
N ASN A 68 22.41 5.62 0.09
CA ASN A 68 21.96 6.94 0.57
C ASN A 68 20.60 7.40 0.02
N SER A 69 19.83 6.52 -0.61
CA SER A 69 18.46 6.83 -1.04
C SER A 69 17.54 6.83 0.16
N TYR A 70 16.70 7.86 0.27
CA TYR A 70 15.66 7.91 1.28
C TYR A 70 14.57 6.87 0.95
N ILE A 71 14.18 6.08 1.94
CA ILE A 71 13.14 5.06 1.84
C ILE A 71 12.03 5.42 2.82
N ALA A 72 10.80 5.44 2.33
CA ALA A 72 9.60 5.37 3.17
C ALA A 72 9.02 3.95 3.06
N GLN A 73 8.67 3.34 4.18
CA GLN A 73 8.07 2.01 4.20
C GLN A 73 6.86 1.90 5.11
N TRP A 74 5.94 1.03 4.72
CA TRP A 74 4.75 0.62 5.47
C TRP A 74 4.73 -0.90 5.55
N ASN A 75 4.48 -1.44 6.74
CA ASN A 75 4.29 -2.87 6.92
C ASN A 75 3.06 -3.16 7.78
N SER A 76 2.43 -4.30 7.49
CA SER A 76 1.37 -4.89 8.31
C SER A 76 1.23 -6.38 7.98
N THR A 77 0.39 -7.05 8.77
CA THR A 77 0.09 -8.47 8.64
C THR A 77 -1.42 -8.69 8.61
N TRP A 78 -1.87 -9.53 7.70
CA TRP A 78 -3.24 -10.00 7.58
C TRP A 78 -3.32 -11.48 7.96
N VAL A 79 -4.43 -11.84 8.59
CA VAL A 79 -4.75 -13.17 9.08
C VAL A 79 -6.09 -13.61 8.48
N TYR A 80 -6.41 -14.88 8.67
CA TYR A 80 -7.72 -15.42 8.33
C TYR A 80 -8.87 -14.53 8.88
N ASP A 81 -9.93 -14.38 8.08
CA ASP A 81 -11.12 -13.54 8.29
C ASP A 81 -10.88 -12.02 8.25
N ASP A 82 -9.66 -11.53 7.94
CA ASP A 82 -9.48 -10.09 7.67
C ASP A 82 -10.21 -9.63 6.39
N LEU A 83 -10.36 -10.53 5.41
CA LEU A 83 -11.25 -10.40 4.27
C LEU A 83 -12.23 -11.59 4.27
N PRO A 84 -13.54 -11.38 4.01
CA PRO A 84 -14.52 -12.47 3.98
C PRO A 84 -14.16 -13.63 3.03
N SER A 85 -13.55 -13.34 1.89
CA SER A 85 -13.10 -14.35 0.93
C SER A 85 -11.79 -15.04 1.31
N ASN A 86 -11.06 -14.50 2.29
CA ASN A 86 -9.68 -14.87 2.62
C ASN A 86 -8.70 -14.76 1.43
N ALA A 87 -9.10 -14.09 0.34
CA ALA A 87 -8.34 -13.94 -0.88
C ALA A 87 -7.72 -12.54 -0.95
N ILE A 88 -6.39 -12.47 -1.00
CA ILE A 88 -5.63 -11.23 -1.06
C ILE A 88 -4.92 -11.17 -2.42
N SER A 89 -5.24 -10.16 -3.24
CA SER A 89 -4.70 -10.01 -4.60
C SER A 89 -4.10 -8.63 -4.88
N GLU A 90 -4.41 -7.65 -4.02
CA GLU A 90 -3.93 -6.28 -4.16
C GLU A 90 -3.58 -5.68 -2.80
N ALA A 91 -2.75 -4.64 -2.85
CA ALA A 91 -2.43 -3.84 -1.68
C ALA A 91 -2.22 -2.37 -2.02
N ALA A 92 -2.40 -1.53 -1.01
CA ALA A 92 -2.23 -0.10 -1.14
C ALA A 92 -1.66 0.53 0.13
N VAL A 93 -0.96 1.65 -0.04
CA VAL A 93 -0.64 2.58 1.06
C VAL A 93 -1.67 3.68 1.02
N SER A 94 -2.29 4.01 2.15
CA SER A 94 -3.41 4.93 2.24
C SER A 94 -3.21 6.04 3.25
N MET A 95 -3.99 7.11 3.13
CA MET A 95 -3.90 8.24 4.05
C MET A 95 -4.21 7.84 5.50
N ASN A 96 -5.13 6.89 5.69
CA ASN A 96 -5.62 6.41 6.97
C ASN A 96 -6.09 4.93 6.87
N ALA A 97 -6.26 4.29 8.02
CA ALA A 97 -6.64 2.89 8.14
C ALA A 97 -8.16 2.64 8.07
N SER A 98 -8.87 3.22 7.10
CA SER A 98 -10.32 3.08 6.98
C SER A 98 -10.73 2.30 5.73
N ASN A 99 -11.67 1.37 5.85
CA ASN A 99 -12.18 0.58 4.71
C ASN A 99 -12.98 1.39 3.67
N GLY A 100 -13.20 2.69 3.92
CA GLY A 100 -13.78 3.63 2.96
C GLY A 100 -12.77 4.59 2.33
N THR A 101 -11.46 4.35 2.50
CA THR A 101 -10.44 5.29 2.05
C THR A 101 -10.30 5.31 0.54
N THR A 102 -10.61 6.47 -0.05
CA THR A 102 -10.43 6.75 -1.48
C THR A 102 -9.12 7.45 -1.82
N THR A 103 -8.19 7.52 -0.86
CA THR A 103 -6.94 8.30 -1.00
C THR A 103 -5.73 7.42 -0.73
N CYS A 104 -5.27 6.73 -1.78
CA CYS A 104 -4.08 5.90 -1.76
C CYS A 104 -2.87 6.59 -2.42
N LEU A 105 -1.69 6.22 -1.94
CA LEU A 105 -0.40 6.63 -2.47
C LEU A 105 -0.03 5.68 -3.62
N LEU A 106 0.04 4.40 -3.32
CA LEU A 106 0.44 3.38 -4.27
C LEU A 106 -0.59 2.27 -4.24
N ARG A 107 -0.74 1.59 -5.37
CA ARG A 107 -1.50 0.35 -5.52
C ARG A 107 -0.62 -0.66 -6.24
N CYS A 108 -0.64 -1.89 -5.78
CA CYS A 108 -0.03 -3.02 -6.46
C CYS A 108 -1.00 -4.19 -6.51
N THR A 109 -0.82 -5.03 -7.53
CA THR A 109 -1.46 -6.33 -7.63
C THR A 109 -0.42 -7.44 -7.74
N PHE A 110 -0.76 -8.59 -7.20
CA PHE A 110 0.09 -9.77 -7.14
C PHE A 110 -0.76 -11.04 -7.23
N ASP A 111 -0.11 -12.19 -7.40
CA ASP A 111 -0.82 -13.47 -7.44
C ASP A 111 -1.69 -13.65 -6.18
N THR A 112 -2.96 -14.04 -6.37
CA THR A 112 -3.90 -14.22 -5.26
C THR A 112 -3.36 -15.18 -4.20
N ILE A 113 -3.44 -14.75 -2.96
CA ILE A 113 -3.06 -15.50 -1.78
C ILE A 113 -4.33 -15.86 -1.03
N TYR A 114 -4.56 -17.14 -0.81
CA TYR A 114 -5.62 -17.63 0.05
C TYR A 114 -5.06 -17.88 1.44
N LEU A 115 -5.65 -17.26 2.45
CA LEU A 115 -5.31 -17.51 3.85
C LEU A 115 -6.13 -18.67 4.38
N ASP A 116 -5.46 -19.64 4.99
CA ASP A 116 -6.08 -20.66 5.84
C ASP A 116 -6.09 -20.20 7.31
N ALA A 117 -6.86 -20.87 8.17
CA ALA A 117 -7.05 -20.49 9.59
C ALA A 117 -5.75 -20.33 10.40
N ASP A 118 -4.70 -21.08 10.04
CA ASP A 118 -3.39 -21.04 10.71
C ASP A 118 -2.34 -20.21 9.94
N SER A 119 -2.76 -19.50 8.89
CA SER A 119 -1.87 -18.72 8.01
C SER A 119 -1.93 -17.23 8.31
N SER A 120 -0.83 -16.55 8.02
CA SER A 120 -0.76 -15.09 7.99
C SER A 120 0.03 -14.63 6.78
N PHE A 121 -0.33 -13.45 6.28
CA PHE A 121 0.34 -12.79 5.17
C PHE A 121 0.88 -11.44 5.62
N SER A 122 2.20 -11.27 5.57
CA SER A 122 2.86 -10.00 5.88
C SER A 122 3.32 -9.32 4.61
N LEU A 123 3.05 -8.02 4.51
CA LEU A 123 3.43 -7.20 3.38
C LEU A 123 4.23 -5.99 3.83
N ILE A 124 5.29 -5.68 3.08
CA ILE A 124 6.06 -4.45 3.20
C ILE A 124 5.98 -3.73 1.86
N LEU A 125 5.45 -2.51 1.86
CA LEU A 125 5.41 -1.63 0.70
C LEU A 125 6.43 -0.50 0.92
N GLN A 126 7.30 -0.27 -0.06
CA GLN A 126 8.38 0.71 0.02
C GLN A 126 8.33 1.66 -1.16
N VAL A 127 8.57 2.94 -0.88
CA VAL A 127 8.79 3.98 -1.90
C VAL A 127 10.21 4.49 -1.74
N SER A 128 10.98 4.38 -2.82
CA SER A 128 12.34 4.89 -2.94
C SER A 128 12.38 5.92 -4.07
N PRO A 129 12.30 7.23 -3.78
CA PRO A 129 12.50 8.24 -4.80
C PRO A 129 13.93 8.11 -5.34
N THR A 130 14.09 7.80 -6.63
CA THR A 130 15.39 7.91 -7.28
C THR A 130 15.77 9.39 -7.33
N GLN A 131 16.94 9.74 -6.82
CA GLN A 131 17.56 11.03 -7.13
C GLN A 131 17.90 11.01 -8.63
N GLY A 132 17.25 11.87 -9.40
CA GLY A 132 17.68 12.20 -10.76
C GLY A 132 18.88 13.12 -10.74
#